data_AF-A0A532UUS1-F1
#
_entry.id   AF-A0A532UUS1-F1
#
_cell.length_a   1.000
_cell.length_b   1.000
_cell.length_c   1.000
_cell.angle_alpha   90.00
_cell.angle_beta   90.00
_cell.angle_gamma   90.00
#
_symmetry.space_group_name_H-M   'P 1'
#
loop_
_entity.id
_entity.type
_entity.pdbx_description
1 polymer ?
#
loop_
_entity_poly.entity_id
_entity_poly.type
_entity_poly.pdbx_seq_one_letter_code
_entity_poly.pdbx_strand_id
1 'polypeptide(L)'
;MKYANKNQKWLSGFVSIFGICAASFIQTDAAAHASEAAPASMPVKEITIFKDGHAFVLHEGKMPTGTDGNVAIDYLPRPIIGTFWAYSADTKAKLTGVVSHKRVVPIKRTALTIPELIEGNIGAKVRITEAGLAAYETTILGIPTRSTEELSSADPPGSPEKLPQRGSIVLLKFEGGVKAVPISRIQEVTFLDEPRLQLAGEQFRDMMTLKLDWDRRKPERDVNVGMVYVQRGIRWIPNYRIDIDGKGNAIVKLQATIINELTDVEDISAHLVIGVPKFAFENTPDPISLQQTVAQLSRHFRPDSQAAYAFSNMIMSQAVRPVRRAEVPAANDGNALDLGPDIAGSGKNEDLYVFTLEHVTLKKGQRMVVPVAEYELKYRDVFVLDLPFGPPPEVRHNLNSQQQTKLAQLYHSPKVMHKIRLANNAKCPLTTAPALILRQGRIIAQGMMTYTAVGASSDLELTAAVDIAVDKLDKETDRIPDAAKWDNYTYARSNLTGTIHLTNHRSDTVNLEIRRSVLGHVDSASHEGSIEHLGRHEGGWMDPNSRPFWWGWYNWPYWWYHFNAVGRVTWECELKPGKTVELEYKWHYFWRR
;
A
#
# COMPACT_ATOMS: atom_id res chain seq x y z
N MET A 1 30.15 77.29 -11.48
CA MET A 1 30.20 76.06 -12.32
C MET A 1 31.65 75.62 -12.40
N LYS A 2 31.94 74.39 -11.97
CA LYS A 2 33.20 73.96 -11.35
C LYS A 2 34.03 73.09 -12.29
N TYR A 3 35.32 73.41 -12.43
CA TYR A 3 36.39 72.51 -12.85
C TYR A 3 37.72 72.89 -12.18
N ALA A 4 38.43 71.85 -11.72
CA ALA A 4 39.89 71.69 -11.58
C ALA A 4 40.75 72.58 -10.64
N ASN A 5 41.36 71.88 -9.66
CA ASN A 5 42.75 71.89 -9.19
C ASN A 5 43.48 73.19 -8.77
N LYS A 6 43.99 73.20 -7.51
CA LYS A 6 45.43 73.43 -7.21
C LYS A 6 45.83 73.13 -5.75
N ASN A 7 47.02 72.56 -5.63
CA ASN A 7 47.83 72.22 -4.46
C ASN A 7 48.26 73.41 -3.58
N GLN A 8 48.51 73.22 -2.27
CA GLN A 8 49.79 73.57 -1.57
C GLN A 8 49.79 73.19 -0.05
N LYS A 9 50.62 72.19 0.36
CA LYS A 9 51.88 72.22 1.17
C LYS A 9 51.81 72.45 2.71
N TRP A 10 52.28 71.45 3.49
CA TRP A 10 53.46 71.46 4.42
C TRP A 10 53.57 70.05 5.10
N LEU A 11 54.59 69.20 4.95
CA LEU A 11 56.03 69.15 5.36
C LEU A 11 56.32 68.76 6.83
N SER A 12 56.75 67.50 7.05
CA SER A 12 57.76 66.98 8.02
C SER A 12 57.50 65.48 8.29
N GLY A 13 58.42 64.51 8.30
CA GLY A 13 59.86 64.44 8.17
C GLY A 13 60.29 62.94 8.16
N PHE A 14 61.52 62.71 7.70
CA PHE A 14 62.28 61.46 7.52
C PHE A 14 62.17 60.39 8.64
N VAL A 15 62.30 59.10 8.30
CA VAL A 15 63.53 58.26 8.46
C VAL A 15 63.32 56.87 7.84
N SER A 16 64.26 56.45 6.99
CA SER A 16 64.39 55.12 6.40
C SER A 16 64.97 54.10 7.39
N ILE A 17 64.43 52.88 7.47
CA ILE A 17 65.20 51.67 7.80
C ILE A 17 64.71 50.51 6.92
N PHE A 18 65.58 50.06 6.01
CA PHE A 18 65.46 48.80 5.29
C PHE A 18 65.83 47.67 6.25
N GLY A 19 64.87 46.80 6.58
CA GLY A 19 65.07 45.61 7.40
C GLY A 19 64.60 44.37 6.64
N ILE A 20 65.55 43.62 6.08
CA ILE A 20 65.33 42.29 5.54
C ILE A 20 64.97 41.37 6.73
N CYS A 21 63.78 40.79 6.70
CA CYS A 21 63.41 39.69 7.60
C CYS A 21 62.77 38.57 6.76
N ALA A 22 63.55 37.51 6.58
CA ALA A 22 63.11 36.23 6.07
C ALA A 22 62.05 35.67 7.03
N ALA A 23 60.79 35.65 6.59
CA ALA A 23 59.72 34.94 7.27
C ALA A 23 59.62 33.52 6.71
N SER A 24 60.03 32.58 7.53
CA SER A 24 59.88 31.14 7.34
C SER A 24 58.41 30.79 7.04
N PHE A 25 58.18 30.15 5.90
CA PHE A 25 56.92 29.48 5.59
C PHE A 25 56.75 28.30 6.57
N ILE A 26 55.92 28.48 7.60
CA ILE A 26 55.32 27.37 8.32
C ILE A 26 54.01 27.07 7.59
N GLN A 27 54.05 26.09 6.69
CA GLN A 27 52.86 25.45 6.15
C GLN A 27 52.09 24.85 7.33
N THR A 28 50.98 25.48 7.67
CA THR A 28 49.93 24.87 8.47
C THR A 28 49.16 23.96 7.52
N ASP A 29 49.33 22.65 7.69
CA ASP A 29 48.45 21.64 7.09
C ASP A 29 47.04 21.83 7.66
N ALA A 30 46.29 22.73 7.03
CA ALA A 30 44.85 22.79 7.17
C ALA A 30 44.28 21.60 6.40
N ALA A 31 44.15 20.46 7.10
CA ALA A 31 43.31 19.37 6.64
C ALA A 31 41.92 19.93 6.32
N ALA A 32 41.61 19.98 5.03
CA ALA A 32 40.36 20.48 4.49
C ALA A 32 39.22 19.56 4.93
N HIS A 33 38.63 19.84 6.09
CA HIS A 33 37.25 19.43 6.33
C HIS A 33 36.38 20.26 5.40
N ALA A 34 36.06 19.68 4.25
CA ALA A 34 35.04 20.19 3.35
C ALA A 34 33.76 20.41 4.16
N SER A 35 33.39 21.69 4.35
CA SER A 35 32.10 22.10 4.87
C SER A 35 31.04 21.73 3.84
N GLU A 36 30.62 20.47 3.86
CA GLU A 36 29.58 19.94 3.00
C GLU A 36 28.22 20.48 3.44
N ALA A 37 27.38 20.83 2.47
CA ALA A 37 26.11 21.49 2.68
C ALA A 37 25.22 20.71 3.66
N ALA A 38 24.46 21.45 4.48
CA ALA A 38 23.47 20.87 5.38
C ALA A 38 22.55 19.89 4.61
N PRO A 39 22.24 18.73 5.19
CA PRO A 39 21.42 17.74 4.52
C PRO A 39 20.05 18.32 4.14
N ALA A 40 19.75 18.32 2.84
CA ALA A 40 18.53 18.92 2.29
C ALA A 40 17.50 17.82 2.00
N SER A 41 16.30 17.97 2.56
CA SER A 41 15.14 17.12 2.24
C SER A 41 14.43 17.68 1.02
N MET A 42 14.24 16.84 0.00
CA MET A 42 13.49 17.22 -1.20
C MET A 42 11.99 17.22 -0.90
N PRO A 43 11.26 18.33 -1.14
CA PRO A 43 9.83 18.39 -0.85
C PRO A 43 9.04 17.45 -1.77
N VAL A 44 7.92 16.94 -1.26
CA VAL A 44 6.92 16.24 -2.06
C VAL A 44 6.07 17.29 -2.77
N LYS A 45 5.86 17.14 -4.07
CA LYS A 45 5.02 18.03 -4.88
C LYS A 45 3.65 17.42 -5.16
N GLU A 46 3.63 16.12 -5.40
CA GLU A 46 2.42 15.39 -5.79
C GLU A 46 2.45 13.95 -5.26
N ILE A 47 1.29 13.43 -4.89
CA ILE A 47 1.11 12.01 -4.59
C ILE A 47 -0.09 11.43 -5.33
N THR A 48 0.03 10.20 -5.81
CA THR A 48 -1.11 9.40 -6.26
C THR A 48 -1.30 8.22 -5.31
N ILE A 49 -2.47 8.12 -4.70
CA ILE A 49 -2.78 7.22 -3.58
C ILE A 49 -3.71 6.11 -4.06
N PHE A 50 -3.30 4.86 -3.83
CA PHE A 50 -4.07 3.66 -4.14
C PHE A 50 -4.72 3.06 -2.88
N LYS A 51 -5.78 2.26 -3.05
CA LYS A 51 -6.53 1.65 -1.94
C LYS A 51 -5.77 0.50 -1.25
N ASP A 52 -4.87 -0.16 -1.98
CA ASP A 52 -4.00 -1.24 -1.50
C ASP A 52 -2.83 -0.74 -0.61
N GLY A 53 -2.65 0.58 -0.57
CA GLY A 53 -1.66 1.29 0.22
C GLY A 53 -0.31 1.49 -0.43
N HIS A 54 -0.22 1.25 -1.74
CA HIS A 54 0.80 1.86 -2.56
C HIS A 54 0.49 3.33 -2.79
N ALA A 55 1.54 4.12 -2.93
CA ALA A 55 1.46 5.50 -3.41
C ALA A 55 2.60 5.75 -4.39
N PHE A 56 2.27 6.42 -5.49
CA PHE A 56 3.26 7.08 -6.32
C PHE A 56 3.57 8.44 -5.69
N VAL A 57 4.84 8.76 -5.56
CA VAL A 57 5.31 9.99 -4.92
C VAL A 57 6.23 10.71 -5.87
N LEU A 58 5.94 11.97 -6.11
CA LEU A 58 6.78 12.90 -6.85
C LEU A 58 7.41 13.88 -5.85
N HIS A 59 8.73 13.78 -5.71
CA HIS A 59 9.54 14.82 -5.09
C HIS A 59 10.14 15.70 -6.18
N GLU A 60 10.04 17.00 -6.03
CA GLU A 60 10.68 17.96 -6.93
C GLU A 60 10.90 19.27 -6.20
N GLY A 61 12.11 19.83 -6.34
CA GLY A 61 12.40 21.11 -5.74
C GLY A 61 13.78 21.64 -6.09
N LYS A 62 14.01 22.88 -5.67
CA LYS A 62 15.29 23.54 -5.78
C LYS A 62 16.21 23.06 -4.65
N MET A 63 17.28 22.35 -4.99
CA MET A 63 18.19 21.71 -4.05
C MET A 63 19.58 22.35 -4.09
N PRO A 64 20.26 22.50 -2.94
CA PRO A 64 21.64 23.00 -2.91
C PRO A 64 22.61 21.97 -3.50
N THR A 65 23.62 22.47 -4.23
CA THR A 65 24.69 21.64 -4.79
C THR A 65 25.91 21.62 -3.85
N GLY A 66 26.57 20.47 -3.78
CA GLY A 66 27.84 20.31 -3.11
C GLY A 66 29.00 20.97 -3.88
N THR A 67 30.19 20.96 -3.28
CA THR A 67 31.41 21.47 -3.93
C THR A 67 31.76 20.73 -5.22
N ASP A 68 31.31 19.47 -5.35
CA ASP A 68 31.45 18.61 -6.52
C ASP A 68 30.32 18.83 -7.55
N GLY A 69 29.40 19.76 -7.30
CA GLY A 69 28.26 20.07 -8.18
C GLY A 69 27.12 19.05 -8.12
N ASN A 70 27.15 18.09 -7.20
CA ASN A 70 26.13 17.06 -7.03
C ASN A 70 25.13 17.45 -5.94
N VAL A 71 23.97 16.80 -5.94
CA VAL A 71 22.95 17.00 -4.88
C VAL A 71 23.00 15.82 -3.92
N ALA A 72 23.15 16.10 -2.62
CA ALA A 72 23.09 15.12 -1.55
C ALA A 72 21.76 15.20 -0.81
N ILE A 73 21.09 14.06 -0.66
CA ILE A 73 19.81 13.89 0.01
C ILE A 73 20.03 12.94 1.20
N ASP A 74 19.44 13.30 2.34
CA ASP A 74 19.66 12.66 3.65
C ASP A 74 18.57 11.66 4.06
N TYR A 75 17.77 11.28 3.08
CA TYR A 75 16.69 10.31 3.13
C TYR A 75 16.80 9.40 1.91
N LEU A 76 16.48 8.12 2.13
CA LEU A 76 16.47 7.12 1.09
C LEU A 76 15.08 6.51 0.97
N PRO A 77 14.39 6.65 -0.18
CA PRO A 77 13.10 6.00 -0.39
C PRO A 77 13.27 4.48 -0.43
N ARG A 78 12.14 3.78 -0.32
CA ARG A 78 12.02 2.32 -0.40
C ARG A 78 11.05 1.95 -1.53
N PRO A 79 11.42 2.22 -2.80
CA PRO A 79 10.57 1.96 -3.95
C PRO A 79 10.30 0.46 -4.08
N ILE A 80 9.21 0.11 -4.75
CA ILE A 80 9.12 -1.21 -5.39
C ILE A 80 10.00 -1.23 -6.63
N ILE A 81 10.63 -2.38 -6.92
CA ILE A 81 11.61 -2.51 -7.99
C ILE A 81 11.06 -2.06 -9.36
N GLY A 82 11.86 -1.26 -10.08
CA GLY A 82 11.52 -0.76 -11.42
C GLY A 82 10.63 0.48 -11.43
N THR A 83 10.35 1.10 -10.28
CA THR A 83 9.53 2.32 -10.20
C THR A 83 10.28 3.58 -9.81
N PHE A 84 11.55 3.45 -9.41
CA PHE A 84 12.37 4.60 -9.03
C PHE A 84 12.99 5.28 -10.26
N TRP A 85 12.74 6.57 -10.41
CA TRP A 85 13.33 7.40 -11.44
C TRP A 85 13.72 8.74 -10.84
N ALA A 86 14.97 9.14 -11.00
CA ALA A 86 15.43 10.49 -10.69
C ALA A 86 15.68 11.26 -11.98
N TYR A 87 15.59 12.58 -11.93
CA TYR A 87 15.84 13.45 -13.07
C TYR A 87 16.36 14.82 -12.63
N SER A 88 16.97 15.52 -13.56
CA SER A 88 17.23 16.96 -13.44
C SER A 88 16.13 17.70 -14.18
N ALA A 89 15.46 18.63 -13.49
CA ALA A 89 14.48 19.54 -14.10
C ALA A 89 15.14 20.81 -14.64
N ASP A 90 16.46 20.97 -14.46
CA ASP A 90 17.23 22.08 -14.97
C ASP A 90 17.82 21.78 -16.35
N THR A 91 17.70 22.72 -17.28
CA THR A 91 18.28 22.61 -18.64
C THR A 91 19.81 22.67 -18.66
N LYS A 92 20.44 23.17 -17.58
CA LYS A 92 21.89 23.38 -17.50
C LYS A 92 22.64 22.22 -16.85
N ALA A 93 21.93 21.31 -16.17
CA ALA A 93 22.51 20.17 -15.48
C ALA A 93 21.80 18.88 -15.92
N LYS A 94 22.56 17.86 -16.32
CA LYS A 94 22.02 16.56 -16.70
C LYS A 94 22.30 15.54 -15.60
N LEU A 95 21.29 14.75 -15.25
CA LEU A 95 21.50 13.62 -14.35
C LEU A 95 22.30 12.52 -15.07
N THR A 96 23.42 12.11 -14.48
CA THR A 96 24.27 11.03 -15.00
C THR A 96 24.17 9.75 -14.18
N GLY A 97 23.74 9.84 -12.93
CA GLY A 97 23.55 8.66 -12.08
C GLY A 97 23.01 8.99 -10.71
N VAL A 98 22.59 7.96 -9.99
CA VAL A 98 22.16 8.03 -8.60
C VAL A 98 22.96 7.03 -7.79
N VAL A 99 23.54 7.47 -6.68
CA VAL A 99 24.35 6.63 -5.80
C VAL A 99 23.75 6.65 -4.41
N SER A 100 23.35 5.48 -3.89
CA SER A 100 23.01 5.32 -2.48
C SER A 100 24.21 4.78 -1.71
N HIS A 101 24.52 5.37 -0.57
CA HIS A 101 25.55 4.84 0.32
C HIS A 101 25.22 5.09 1.80
N LYS A 102 25.92 4.37 2.68
CA LYS A 102 25.96 4.68 4.11
C LYS A 102 27.09 5.66 4.36
N ARG A 103 26.85 6.61 5.26
CA ARG A 103 27.87 7.56 5.71
C ARG A 103 27.86 7.64 7.23
N VAL A 104 29.04 7.64 7.83
CA VAL A 104 29.18 7.99 9.24
C VAL A 104 29.03 9.50 9.38
N VAL A 105 28.05 9.93 10.18
CA VAL A 105 27.80 11.35 10.47
C VAL A 105 27.94 11.61 11.97
N PRO A 106 28.57 12.74 12.36
CA PRO A 106 28.64 13.13 13.75
C PRO A 106 27.26 13.55 14.25
N ILE A 107 26.87 13.04 15.40
CA ILE A 107 25.63 13.39 16.09
C ILE A 107 25.93 13.93 17.48
N LYS A 108 25.12 14.89 17.93
CA LYS A 108 25.10 15.31 19.32
C LYS A 108 23.88 14.68 19.99
N ARG A 109 24.09 13.96 21.08
CA ARG A 109 23.02 13.36 21.88
C ARG A 109 23.19 13.68 23.35
N THR A 110 22.08 13.75 24.07
CA THR A 110 22.11 13.91 25.53
C THR A 110 22.58 12.60 26.17
N ALA A 111 23.52 12.69 27.09
CA ALA A 111 23.95 11.56 27.90
C ALA A 111 22.85 11.17 28.91
N LEU A 112 22.42 9.90 28.91
CA LEU A 112 21.37 9.36 29.77
C LEU A 112 21.91 8.38 30.82
N THR A 113 23.16 7.94 30.66
CA THR A 113 23.78 6.93 31.53
C THR A 113 25.11 7.43 32.11
N ILE A 114 25.53 6.89 33.26
CA ILE A 114 26.84 7.20 33.86
C ILE A 114 28.00 7.02 32.86
N PRO A 115 28.08 5.92 32.06
CA PRO A 115 29.09 5.78 31.02
C PRO A 115 29.10 6.93 30.02
N GLU A 116 27.93 7.36 29.53
CA GLU A 116 27.82 8.47 28.57
C GLU A 116 28.19 9.82 29.20
N LEU A 117 27.88 10.02 30.49
CA LEU A 117 28.26 11.22 31.23
C LEU A 117 29.77 11.29 31.46
N ILE A 118 30.41 10.17 31.82
CA ILE A 118 31.86 10.09 31.95
C ILE A 118 32.52 10.43 30.61
N GLU A 119 31.98 9.90 29.52
CA GLU A 119 32.49 10.11 28.17
C GLU A 119 32.35 11.56 27.67
N GLY A 120 31.20 12.20 27.93
CA GLY A 120 31.00 13.61 27.57
C GLY A 120 31.91 14.57 28.34
N ASN A 121 32.51 14.11 29.44
CA ASN A 121 33.24 14.91 30.42
C ASN A 121 34.70 14.49 30.60
N ILE A 122 35.37 14.09 29.51
CA ILE A 122 36.82 13.87 29.52
C ILE A 122 37.55 15.14 29.97
N GLY A 123 38.44 14.99 30.96
CA GLY A 123 39.19 16.08 31.60
C GLY A 123 38.49 16.69 32.82
N ALA A 124 37.24 16.32 33.13
CA ALA A 124 36.53 16.84 34.29
C ALA A 124 37.06 16.23 35.61
N LYS A 125 37.04 17.05 36.67
CA LYS A 125 37.30 16.58 38.04
C LYS A 125 36.02 16.01 38.63
N VAL A 126 36.11 14.79 39.13
CA VAL A 126 34.98 14.04 39.65
C VAL A 126 35.35 13.33 40.93
N ARG A 127 34.35 13.10 41.78
CA ARG A 127 34.43 12.16 42.89
C ARG A 127 33.72 10.88 42.49
N ILE A 128 34.42 9.75 42.54
CA ILE A 128 33.90 8.46 42.11
C ILE A 128 33.73 7.56 43.33
N THR A 129 32.57 6.89 43.41
CA THR A 129 32.30 5.83 44.37
C THR A 129 32.29 4.49 43.64
N GLU A 130 33.25 3.63 43.97
CA GLU A 130 33.32 2.25 43.46
C GLU A 130 32.70 1.28 44.46
N ALA A 131 32.18 0.15 43.96
CA ALA A 131 31.66 -0.91 44.80
C ALA A 131 32.72 -1.41 45.82
N GLY A 132 32.46 -1.17 47.11
CA GLY A 132 33.32 -1.62 48.21
C GLY A 132 34.51 -0.70 48.55
N LEU A 133 34.57 0.52 48.00
CA LEU A 133 35.59 1.51 48.31
C LEU A 133 34.97 2.84 48.76
N ALA A 134 35.72 3.61 49.56
CA ALA A 134 35.37 4.98 49.88
C ALA A 134 35.47 5.87 48.64
N ALA A 135 34.64 6.91 48.57
CA ALA A 135 34.66 7.88 47.49
C ALA A 135 36.00 8.61 47.41
N TYR A 136 36.55 8.76 46.21
CA TYR A 136 37.83 9.43 45.99
C TYR A 136 37.76 10.42 44.83
N GLU A 137 38.56 11.48 44.89
CA GLU A 137 38.64 12.50 43.84
C GLU A 137 39.64 12.11 42.77
N THR A 138 39.28 12.35 41.52
CA THR A 138 40.08 11.99 40.36
C THR A 138 39.71 12.84 39.14
N THR A 139 40.53 12.80 38.10
CA THR A 139 40.23 13.41 36.80
C THR A 139 39.98 12.33 35.76
N ILE A 140 38.89 12.46 35.00
CA ILE A 140 38.58 11.53 33.90
C ILE A 140 39.60 11.75 32.79
N LEU A 141 40.41 10.74 32.46
CA LEU A 141 41.34 10.81 31.32
C LEU A 141 40.69 10.38 30.01
N GLY A 142 39.77 9.41 30.08
CA GLY A 142 39.03 8.94 28.91
C GLY A 142 38.70 7.45 28.97
N ILE A 143 37.97 7.01 27.95
CA ILE A 143 37.63 5.61 27.71
C ILE A 143 38.44 5.16 26.50
N PRO A 144 39.25 4.09 26.58
CA PRO A 144 39.95 3.55 25.42
C PRO A 144 38.94 3.28 24.29
N THR A 145 39.17 3.91 23.15
CA THR A 145 38.26 3.89 22.01
C THR A 145 39.07 3.65 20.76
N ARG A 146 38.65 2.67 19.95
CA ARG A 146 39.15 2.52 18.58
C ARG A 146 38.31 3.40 17.68
N SER A 147 38.95 4.34 16.99
CA SER A 147 38.24 5.23 16.08
C SER A 147 37.80 4.49 14.82
N THR A 148 36.89 5.12 14.07
CA THR A 148 36.46 4.61 12.75
C THR A 148 37.64 4.43 11.80
N GLU A 149 38.63 5.34 11.85
CA GLU A 149 39.85 5.29 11.02
C GLU A 149 40.82 4.20 11.45
N GLU A 150 40.97 3.96 12.75
CA GLU A 150 41.82 2.87 13.26
C GLU A 150 41.22 1.51 12.85
N LEU A 151 39.91 1.36 12.99
CA LEU A 151 39.20 0.14 12.60
C LEU A 151 39.28 -0.09 11.09
N SER A 152 39.09 0.94 10.27
CA SER A 152 39.18 0.83 8.82
C SER A 152 40.60 0.51 8.32
N SER A 153 41.62 1.04 8.99
CA SER A 153 43.02 0.77 8.67
C SER A 153 43.47 -0.64 9.08
N ALA A 154 42.88 -1.19 10.15
CA ALA A 154 43.19 -2.54 10.64
C ALA A 154 42.43 -3.65 9.89
N ASP A 155 41.30 -3.32 9.27
CA ASP A 155 40.47 -4.27 8.53
C ASP A 155 41.01 -4.54 7.11
N PRO A 156 40.76 -5.73 6.53
CA PRO A 156 41.08 -6.02 5.13
C PRO A 156 40.43 -5.02 4.16
N PRO A 157 41.08 -4.69 3.03
CA PRO A 157 40.50 -3.83 2.00
C PRO A 157 39.11 -4.31 1.56
N GLY A 158 38.15 -3.39 1.51
CA GLY A 158 36.75 -3.69 1.14
C GLY A 158 35.85 -4.11 2.31
N SER A 159 36.35 -4.09 3.55
CA SER A 159 35.51 -4.28 4.73
C SER A 159 34.51 -3.12 4.88
N PRO A 160 33.28 -3.38 5.35
CA PRO A 160 32.32 -2.33 5.61
C PRO A 160 32.83 -1.42 6.72
N GLU A 161 32.57 -0.12 6.59
CA GLU A 161 32.89 0.86 7.63
C GLU A 161 32.22 0.46 8.96
N LYS A 162 32.89 0.74 10.08
CA LYS A 162 32.44 0.38 11.43
C LYS A 162 32.37 1.64 12.29
N LEU A 163 31.38 1.71 13.17
CA LEU A 163 31.32 2.78 14.17
C LEU A 163 32.44 2.63 15.22
N PRO A 164 32.84 3.72 15.90
CA PRO A 164 33.87 3.68 16.92
C PRO A 164 33.57 2.65 18.00
N GLN A 165 34.55 1.79 18.29
CA GLN A 165 34.42 0.74 19.30
C GLN A 165 34.98 1.23 20.64
N ARG A 166 34.13 1.27 21.66
CA ARG A 166 34.49 1.77 23.00
C ARG A 166 34.76 0.62 23.96
N GLY A 167 35.79 0.77 24.77
CA GLY A 167 36.14 -0.16 25.85
C GLY A 167 35.18 -0.06 27.03
N SER A 168 35.21 -1.08 27.90
CA SER A 168 34.42 -1.13 29.13
C SER A 168 35.17 -0.60 30.37
N ILE A 169 36.27 0.12 30.15
CA ILE A 169 37.19 0.60 31.19
C ILE A 169 37.33 2.11 31.05
N VAL A 170 37.28 2.85 32.16
CA VAL A 170 37.65 4.27 32.21
C VAL A 170 39.05 4.42 32.82
N LEU A 171 39.84 5.33 32.25
CA LEU A 171 41.12 5.74 32.78
C LEU A 171 40.94 6.98 33.66
N LEU A 172 41.42 6.91 34.90
CA LEU A 172 41.24 7.93 35.93
C LEU A 172 42.61 8.38 36.43
N LYS A 173 42.90 9.68 36.43
CA LYS A 173 44.16 10.23 36.95
C LYS A 173 44.05 10.49 38.45
N PHE A 174 44.97 9.95 39.22
CA PHE A 174 45.09 10.17 40.66
C PHE A 174 46.54 10.57 41.00
N GLU A 175 46.80 11.00 42.24
CA GLU A 175 48.13 11.50 42.65
C GLU A 175 49.26 10.48 42.47
N GLY A 176 48.95 9.19 42.53
CA GLY A 176 49.91 8.08 42.34
C GLY A 176 49.94 7.48 40.92
N GLY A 177 49.23 8.03 39.93
CA GLY A 177 49.27 7.55 38.55
C GLY A 177 47.93 7.49 37.81
N VAL A 178 47.80 6.54 36.88
CA VAL A 178 46.58 6.32 36.08
C VAL A 178 45.93 5.00 36.49
N LYS A 179 44.67 5.05 36.95
CA LYS A 179 43.89 3.88 37.38
C LYS A 179 42.96 3.48 36.25
N ALA A 180 43.00 2.21 35.86
CA ALA A 180 42.03 1.62 34.94
C ALA A 180 40.90 0.99 35.75
N VAL A 181 39.68 1.51 35.62
CA VAL A 181 38.50 1.06 36.36
C VAL A 181 37.42 0.55 35.41
N PRO A 182 36.92 -0.70 35.56
CA PRO A 182 35.75 -1.17 34.82
C PRO A 182 34.56 -0.26 35.10
N ILE A 183 33.90 0.23 34.05
CA ILE A 183 32.77 1.16 34.18
C ILE A 183 31.63 0.54 35.00
N SER A 184 31.46 -0.78 34.93
CA SER A 184 30.48 -1.54 35.71
C SER A 184 30.70 -1.52 37.23
N ARG A 185 31.89 -1.12 37.71
CA ARG A 185 32.19 -0.99 39.15
C ARG A 185 31.88 0.39 39.72
N ILE A 186 31.64 1.38 38.86
CA ILE A 186 31.33 2.75 39.26
C ILE A 186 29.84 2.80 39.63
N GLN A 187 29.56 3.09 40.90
CA GLN A 187 28.19 3.21 41.42
C GLN A 187 27.68 4.65 41.35
N GLU A 188 28.57 5.60 41.62
CA GLU A 188 28.23 7.02 41.67
C GLU A 188 29.37 7.86 41.09
N VAL A 189 29.00 8.91 40.36
CA VAL A 189 29.91 9.95 39.87
C VAL A 189 29.36 11.30 40.30
N THR A 190 30.09 11.99 41.17
CA THR A 190 29.81 13.37 41.53
C THR A 190 30.73 14.28 40.73
N PHE A 191 30.17 15.12 39.85
CA PHE A 191 30.95 16.13 39.15
C PHE A 191 31.20 17.33 40.08
N LEU A 192 32.45 17.77 40.18
CA LEU A 192 32.81 18.92 41.02
C LEU A 192 32.51 20.27 40.33
N ASP A 193 32.46 20.24 39.00
CA ASP A 193 32.05 21.35 38.13
C ASP A 193 30.76 20.97 37.37
N GLU A 194 30.11 21.93 36.70
CA GLU A 194 28.92 21.64 35.87
C GLU A 194 29.24 20.61 34.78
N PRO A 195 28.50 19.49 34.71
CA PRO A 195 28.75 18.45 33.71
C PRO A 195 28.24 18.86 32.33
N ARG A 196 29.01 18.50 31.30
CA ARG A 196 28.57 18.52 29.91
C ARG A 196 27.58 17.39 29.69
N LEU A 197 26.34 17.76 29.39
CA LEU A 197 25.25 16.80 29.13
C LEU A 197 25.21 16.33 27.67
N GLN A 198 25.89 17.03 26.76
CA GLN A 198 25.94 16.65 25.36
C GLN A 198 27.17 15.81 25.04
N LEU A 199 26.92 14.66 24.42
CA LEU A 199 27.91 13.73 23.93
C LEU A 199 27.96 13.79 22.40
N ALA A 200 29.17 13.96 21.86
CA ALA A 200 29.43 13.73 20.45
C ALA A 200 29.55 12.23 20.19
N GLY A 201 28.77 11.72 19.24
CA GLY A 201 28.83 10.34 18.77
C GLY A 201 28.84 10.29 17.25
N GLU A 202 28.94 9.09 16.73
CA GLU A 202 28.90 8.82 15.29
C GLU A 202 27.76 7.82 15.02
N GLN A 203 27.01 8.04 13.95
CA GLN A 203 25.99 7.10 13.50
C GLN A 203 26.05 6.93 11.99
N PHE A 204 25.61 5.76 11.51
CA PHE A 204 25.34 5.59 10.09
C PHE A 204 24.07 6.35 9.69
N ARG A 205 24.16 7.07 8.59
CA ARG A 205 23.02 7.66 7.89
C ARG A 205 23.03 7.16 6.45
N ASP A 206 21.88 6.69 5.99
CA ASP A 206 21.67 6.36 4.58
C ASP A 206 21.56 7.69 3.80
N MET A 207 22.36 7.82 2.74
CA MET A 207 22.40 9.01 1.89
C MET A 207 22.22 8.62 0.44
N MET A 208 21.63 9.52 -0.33
CA MET A 208 21.50 9.43 -1.78
C MET A 208 22.20 10.64 -2.41
N THR A 209 22.99 10.40 -3.44
CA THR A 209 23.64 11.44 -4.24
C THR A 209 23.14 11.38 -5.67
N LEU A 210 22.56 12.48 -6.15
CA LEU A 210 22.26 12.69 -7.57
C LEU A 210 23.50 13.25 -8.25
N LYS A 211 24.09 12.49 -9.17
CA LYS A 211 25.27 12.88 -9.94
C LYS A 211 24.84 13.73 -11.13
N LEU A 212 25.37 14.95 -11.19
CA LEU A 212 25.01 15.93 -12.20
C LEU A 212 26.22 16.26 -13.08
N ASP A 213 26.00 16.27 -14.39
CA ASP A 213 26.94 16.80 -15.36
C ASP A 213 26.49 18.20 -15.81
N TRP A 214 27.41 19.14 -15.71
CA TRP A 214 27.20 20.55 -16.02
C TRP A 214 27.75 20.94 -17.40
N ASP A 215 28.07 19.96 -18.26
CA ASP A 215 28.61 20.16 -19.61
C ASP A 215 29.81 21.14 -19.61
N ARG A 216 30.75 20.93 -18.66
CA ARG A 216 31.96 21.76 -18.39
C ARG A 216 31.70 23.18 -17.87
N ARG A 217 30.48 23.50 -17.46
CA ARG A 217 30.16 24.76 -16.78
C ARG A 217 30.48 24.66 -15.29
N LYS A 218 30.65 25.82 -14.64
CA LYS A 218 30.77 25.89 -13.19
C LYS A 218 29.42 25.49 -12.57
N PRO A 219 29.39 24.56 -11.59
CA PRO A 219 28.16 24.22 -10.90
C PRO A 219 27.49 25.46 -10.28
N GLU A 220 26.19 25.58 -10.47
CA GLU A 220 25.38 26.59 -9.78
C GLU A 220 25.17 26.17 -8.33
N ARG A 221 24.94 27.14 -7.42
CA ARG A 221 24.75 26.86 -5.98
C ARG A 221 23.51 26.03 -5.68
N ASP A 222 22.51 26.12 -6.54
CA ASP A 222 21.27 25.39 -6.44
C ASP A 222 20.89 24.83 -7.81
N VAL A 223 20.10 23.77 -7.85
CA VAL A 223 19.62 23.12 -9.06
C VAL A 223 18.23 22.53 -8.84
N ASN A 224 17.37 22.58 -9.85
CA ASN A 224 16.06 21.91 -9.79
C ASN A 224 16.22 20.44 -10.17
N VAL A 225 15.92 19.56 -9.22
CA VAL A 225 15.99 18.11 -9.39
C VAL A 225 14.72 17.48 -8.83
N GLY A 226 14.41 16.28 -9.33
CA GLY A 226 13.25 15.53 -8.88
C GLY A 226 13.51 14.03 -8.84
N MET A 227 12.65 13.34 -8.11
CA MET A 227 12.58 11.89 -8.11
C MET A 227 11.13 11.43 -7.96
N VAL A 228 10.81 10.35 -8.67
CA VAL A 228 9.53 9.67 -8.59
C VAL A 228 9.73 8.21 -8.21
N TYR A 229 8.80 7.68 -7.43
CA TYR A 229 8.80 6.27 -7.06
C TYR A 229 7.42 5.80 -6.62
N VAL A 230 7.19 4.48 -6.67
CA VAL A 230 6.03 3.85 -6.04
C VAL A 230 6.50 3.14 -4.77
N GLN A 231 5.86 3.43 -3.64
CA GLN A 231 6.18 2.81 -2.36
C GLN A 231 4.91 2.63 -1.52
N ARG A 232 4.91 1.62 -0.64
CA ARG A 232 3.88 1.47 0.39
C ARG A 232 4.06 2.47 1.52
N GLY A 233 2.98 3.13 1.92
CA GLY A 233 3.00 4.01 3.08
C GLY A 233 1.90 5.06 3.12
N ILE A 234 1.22 5.33 2.00
CA ILE A 234 0.01 6.17 2.00
C ILE A 234 -1.11 5.37 1.37
N ARG A 235 -2.27 5.35 2.02
CA ARG A 235 -3.48 4.69 1.50
C ARG A 235 -4.71 5.54 1.74
N TRP A 236 -5.71 5.37 0.89
CA TRP A 236 -7.02 5.96 1.12
C TRP A 236 -8.09 4.88 1.27
N ILE A 237 -9.06 5.14 2.15
CA ILE A 237 -10.20 4.25 2.41
C ILE A 237 -11.47 5.01 2.03
N PRO A 238 -12.18 4.61 0.97
CA PRO A 238 -13.47 5.18 0.64
C PRO A 238 -14.53 4.80 1.68
N ASN A 239 -15.47 5.70 1.93
CA ASN A 239 -16.71 5.40 2.66
C ASN A 239 -17.86 6.24 2.11
N TYR A 240 -19.04 5.63 2.01
CA TYR A 240 -20.25 6.31 1.56
C TYR A 240 -21.19 6.63 2.72
N ARG A 241 -21.84 7.79 2.61
CA ARG A 241 -23.06 8.14 3.33
C ARG A 241 -24.17 8.34 2.30
N ILE A 242 -25.24 7.58 2.42
CA ILE A 242 -26.36 7.57 1.48
C ILE A 242 -27.62 7.99 2.22
N ASP A 243 -28.14 9.17 1.92
CA ASP A 243 -29.40 9.67 2.47
C ASP A 243 -30.52 9.41 1.43
N ILE A 244 -31.43 8.47 1.72
CA ILE A 244 -32.59 8.14 0.88
C ILE A 244 -33.85 8.90 1.32
N ASP A 245 -34.65 9.32 0.35
CA ASP A 245 -35.88 10.11 0.58
C ASP A 245 -37.15 9.25 0.75
N GLY A 246 -37.11 7.97 0.36
CA GLY A 246 -38.29 7.09 0.33
C GLY A 246 -39.19 7.29 -0.90
N LYS A 247 -38.78 8.09 -1.88
CA LYS A 247 -39.48 8.39 -3.13
C LYS A 247 -38.62 8.08 -4.37
N GLY A 248 -37.51 7.37 -4.19
CA GLY A 248 -36.60 6.94 -5.25
C GLY A 248 -35.43 7.89 -5.53
N ASN A 249 -35.14 8.85 -4.65
CA ASN A 249 -33.95 9.71 -4.74
C ASN A 249 -33.00 9.46 -3.56
N ALA A 250 -31.72 9.41 -3.86
CA ALA A 250 -30.64 9.23 -2.90
C ALA A 250 -29.59 10.32 -3.07
N ILE A 251 -29.18 10.94 -1.96
CA ILE A 251 -27.99 11.78 -1.91
C ILE A 251 -26.83 10.90 -1.46
N VAL A 252 -25.86 10.68 -2.34
CA VAL A 252 -24.70 9.83 -2.10
C VAL A 252 -23.47 10.70 -1.91
N LYS A 253 -22.92 10.68 -0.70
CA LYS A 253 -21.71 11.39 -0.30
C LYS A 253 -20.56 10.42 -0.19
N LEU A 254 -19.51 10.65 -0.96
CA LEU A 254 -18.25 9.91 -0.88
C LEU A 254 -17.26 10.69 -0.01
N GLN A 255 -16.71 10.00 0.98
CA GLN A 255 -15.59 10.47 1.77
C GLN A 255 -14.39 9.54 1.58
N ALA A 256 -13.20 10.09 1.84
CA ALA A 256 -11.96 9.34 1.87
C ALA A 256 -11.28 9.55 3.23
N THR A 257 -10.89 8.45 3.86
CA THR A 257 -9.94 8.48 4.97
C THR A 257 -8.54 8.22 4.42
N ILE A 258 -7.67 9.23 4.44
CA ILE A 258 -6.27 9.15 4.04
C ILE A 258 -5.44 8.81 5.28
N ILE A 259 -4.58 7.81 5.16
CA ILE A 259 -3.63 7.40 6.20
C ILE A 259 -2.23 7.59 5.63
N ASN A 260 -1.42 8.41 6.29
CA ASN A 260 -0.04 8.67 5.88
C ASN A 260 0.93 8.09 6.91
N GLU A 261 1.70 7.08 6.50
CA GLU A 261 2.79 6.45 7.26
C GLU A 261 4.14 6.62 6.53
N LEU A 262 4.16 7.40 5.44
CA LEU A 262 5.31 7.51 4.54
C LEU A 262 6.23 8.67 4.92
N THR A 263 5.79 9.89 4.65
CA THR A 263 6.56 11.14 4.77
C THR A 263 5.63 12.31 5.07
N ASP A 264 6.15 13.37 5.66
CA ASP A 264 5.39 14.61 5.81
C ASP A 264 5.09 15.19 4.43
N VAL A 265 3.84 15.61 4.21
CA VAL A 265 3.42 16.34 3.01
C VAL A 265 2.79 17.67 3.42
N GLU A 266 3.15 18.73 2.70
CA GLU A 266 2.70 20.10 2.96
C GLU A 266 2.28 20.74 1.65
N ASP A 267 1.02 21.18 1.59
CA ASP A 267 0.43 21.90 0.46
C ASP A 267 0.61 21.20 -0.91
N ILE A 268 0.25 19.91 -1.00
CA ILE A 268 0.43 19.12 -2.24
C ILE A 268 -0.87 18.81 -2.96
N SER A 269 -0.77 18.46 -4.24
CA SER A 269 -1.85 17.82 -4.98
C SER A 269 -1.84 16.30 -4.70
N ALA A 270 -2.98 15.77 -4.26
CA ALA A 270 -3.16 14.34 -3.98
C ALA A 270 -4.24 13.72 -4.88
N HIS A 271 -3.87 12.66 -5.59
CA HIS A 271 -4.71 11.97 -6.55
C HIS A 271 -5.22 10.65 -5.95
N LEU A 272 -6.52 10.54 -5.69
CA LEU A 272 -7.16 9.31 -5.20
C LEU A 272 -7.60 8.44 -6.37
N VAL A 273 -7.04 7.24 -6.47
CA VAL A 273 -7.32 6.35 -7.60
C VAL A 273 -8.43 5.35 -7.27
N ILE A 274 -9.45 5.31 -8.14
CA ILE A 274 -10.44 4.24 -8.24
C ILE A 274 -10.04 3.28 -9.36
N GLY A 275 -9.95 2.02 -8.99
CA GLY A 275 -9.64 0.89 -9.86
C GLY A 275 -8.73 -0.10 -9.15
N VAL A 276 -8.27 -1.11 -9.87
CA VAL A 276 -7.28 -2.07 -9.36
C VAL A 276 -5.98 -1.85 -10.12
N PRO A 277 -5.00 -1.13 -9.56
CA PRO A 277 -3.69 -1.05 -10.17
C PRO A 277 -3.03 -2.43 -10.15
N LYS A 278 -2.15 -2.71 -11.13
CA LYS A 278 -1.38 -3.95 -11.17
C LYS A 278 0.10 -3.63 -11.06
N PHE A 279 0.69 -3.93 -9.90
CA PHE A 279 2.13 -3.86 -9.66
C PHE A 279 2.71 -5.27 -9.62
N ALA A 280 3.42 -5.69 -10.68
CA ALA A 280 3.94 -7.06 -10.79
C ALA A 280 4.94 -7.43 -9.67
N PHE A 281 5.59 -6.43 -9.06
CA PHE A 281 6.62 -6.59 -8.03
C PHE A 281 6.28 -5.83 -6.74
N GLU A 282 5.00 -5.71 -6.39
CA GLU A 282 4.48 -4.96 -5.22
C GLU A 282 5.21 -5.21 -3.89
N ASN A 283 5.81 -6.39 -3.70
CA ASN A 283 6.49 -6.77 -2.45
C ASN A 283 8.01 -6.85 -2.57
N THR A 284 8.59 -6.44 -3.70
CA THR A 284 10.03 -6.50 -3.96
C THR A 284 10.63 -5.10 -3.87
N PRO A 285 11.40 -4.79 -2.81
CA PRO A 285 12.04 -3.49 -2.68
C PRO A 285 13.15 -3.31 -3.73
N ASP A 286 13.28 -2.08 -4.24
CA ASP A 286 14.33 -1.71 -5.16
C ASP A 286 15.70 -1.70 -4.44
N PRO A 287 16.77 -2.26 -5.06
CA PRO A 287 18.12 -2.25 -4.48
C PRO A 287 18.67 -0.86 -4.12
N ILE A 288 18.16 0.21 -4.76
CA ILE A 288 18.56 1.59 -4.45
C ILE A 288 18.29 1.96 -2.98
N SER A 289 17.37 1.24 -2.30
CA SER A 289 16.94 1.51 -0.93
C SER A 289 17.89 1.03 0.19
N LEU A 290 19.03 0.41 -0.16
CA LEU A 290 20.05 -0.13 0.77
C LEU A 290 19.52 -1.00 1.92
N GLN A 291 18.27 -1.49 1.84
CA GLN A 291 17.80 -2.54 2.72
C GLN A 291 18.66 -3.78 2.52
N GLN A 292 18.75 -4.64 3.54
CA GLN A 292 19.69 -5.79 3.68
C GLN A 292 19.69 -6.84 2.53
N THR A 293 19.14 -6.52 1.37
CA THR A 293 19.27 -7.24 0.11
C THR A 293 20.71 -7.18 -0.45
N VAL A 294 21.52 -6.19 -0.09
CA VAL A 294 22.94 -6.06 -0.53
C VAL A 294 23.91 -6.86 0.34
N ALA A 295 23.48 -8.00 0.89
CA ALA A 295 24.41 -9.01 1.37
C ALA A 295 24.58 -10.17 0.38
N GLN A 296 23.81 -10.24 -0.73
CA GLN A 296 23.94 -11.33 -1.70
C GLN A 296 23.84 -10.90 -3.17
N LEU A 297 24.58 -9.88 -3.60
CA LEU A 297 25.06 -9.84 -5.01
C LEU A 297 25.89 -11.12 -5.33
N SER A 298 26.39 -11.80 -4.30
CA SER A 298 26.97 -13.15 -4.33
C SER A 298 25.96 -14.30 -4.49
N ARG A 299 24.64 -14.05 -4.65
CA ARG A 299 23.66 -15.03 -5.16
C ARG A 299 23.58 -15.06 -6.68
N HIS A 300 24.01 -13.99 -7.36
CA HIS A 300 24.06 -13.94 -8.83
C HIS A 300 25.11 -14.93 -9.39
N PHE A 301 26.05 -15.37 -8.55
CA PHE A 301 27.11 -16.34 -8.87
C PHE A 301 26.91 -17.72 -8.21
N ARG A 302 25.75 -18.00 -7.61
CA ARG A 302 25.40 -19.33 -7.07
C ARG A 302 24.24 -19.93 -7.88
N PRO A 303 24.37 -21.15 -8.43
CA PRO A 303 23.34 -21.79 -9.27
C PRO A 303 21.99 -22.03 -8.60
N ASP A 304 21.84 -21.83 -7.28
CA ASP A 304 20.69 -22.35 -6.51
C ASP A 304 19.73 -21.28 -5.97
N SER A 305 19.68 -20.05 -6.53
CA SER A 305 18.77 -19.00 -6.01
C SER A 305 17.52 -18.75 -6.87
N GLN A 306 16.36 -19.19 -6.37
CA GLN A 306 15.03 -19.04 -7.00
C GLN A 306 14.67 -17.60 -7.43
N ALA A 307 15.17 -16.57 -6.74
CA ALA A 307 14.89 -15.16 -7.05
C ALA A 307 15.66 -14.64 -8.28
N ALA A 308 16.87 -15.16 -8.53
CA ALA A 308 17.65 -14.82 -9.73
C ALA A 308 17.02 -15.45 -10.99
N TYR A 309 16.45 -16.65 -10.85
CA TYR A 309 15.70 -17.32 -11.92
C TYR A 309 14.41 -16.57 -12.31
N ALA A 310 13.73 -15.89 -11.37
CA ALA A 310 12.51 -15.13 -11.68
C ALA A 310 12.79 -13.95 -12.63
N PHE A 311 13.84 -13.16 -12.35
CA PHE A 311 14.26 -12.05 -13.22
C PHE A 311 14.95 -12.54 -14.49
N SER A 312 15.80 -13.58 -14.41
CA SER A 312 16.49 -14.16 -15.56
C SER A 312 15.53 -14.80 -16.56
N ASN A 313 14.53 -15.57 -16.11
CA ASN A 313 13.53 -16.20 -16.98
C ASN A 313 12.60 -15.16 -17.64
N MET A 314 12.24 -14.07 -16.94
CA MET A 314 11.43 -13.00 -17.53
C MET A 314 12.22 -12.19 -18.56
N ILE A 315 13.50 -11.87 -18.31
CA ILE A 315 14.34 -11.14 -19.28
C ILE A 315 14.73 -12.03 -20.47
N MET A 316 15.02 -13.33 -20.27
CA MET A 316 15.28 -14.30 -21.34
C MET A 316 14.02 -14.63 -22.17
N SER A 317 12.81 -14.45 -21.62
CA SER A 317 11.57 -14.68 -22.38
C SER A 317 11.29 -13.65 -23.48
N GLN A 318 12.15 -12.61 -23.62
CA GLN A 318 12.17 -11.74 -24.79
C GLN A 318 12.89 -12.34 -26.01
N ALA A 319 13.43 -13.56 -25.91
CA ALA A 319 13.83 -14.35 -27.07
C ALA A 319 12.58 -14.85 -27.84
N VAL A 320 12.04 -13.94 -28.65
CA VAL A 320 11.22 -14.12 -29.86
C VAL A 320 10.62 -15.53 -30.05
N ARG A 321 9.37 -15.71 -29.62
CA ARG A 321 8.47 -16.66 -30.29
C ARG A 321 7.97 -16.01 -31.58
N PRO A 322 8.14 -16.63 -32.77
CA PRO A 322 7.59 -16.09 -34.00
C PRO A 322 6.07 -16.26 -33.97
N VAL A 323 5.36 -15.22 -33.55
CA VAL A 323 3.91 -15.12 -33.75
C VAL A 323 3.71 -14.84 -35.23
N ARG A 324 3.02 -15.75 -35.93
CA ARG A 324 2.58 -15.56 -37.31
C ARG A 324 1.72 -14.29 -37.38
N ARG A 325 2.26 -13.31 -38.11
CA ARG A 325 1.67 -12.02 -38.44
C ARG A 325 0.39 -12.23 -39.26
N ALA A 326 -0.74 -11.75 -38.76
CA ALA A 326 -1.86 -11.37 -39.61
C ALA A 326 -1.74 -9.87 -39.85
N GLU A 327 -1.55 -9.48 -41.11
CA GLU A 327 -1.41 -8.09 -41.55
C GLU A 327 -2.73 -7.32 -41.38
N VAL A 328 -2.66 -6.15 -40.76
CA VAL A 328 -3.62 -5.06 -40.96
C VAL A 328 -2.81 -3.78 -41.18
N PRO A 329 -3.16 -2.92 -42.16
CA PRO A 329 -2.27 -1.87 -42.65
C PRO A 329 -2.09 -0.72 -41.67
N ALA A 330 -0.89 -0.15 -41.70
CA ALA A 330 -0.51 1.05 -40.96
C ALA A 330 -1.23 2.31 -41.50
N ALA A 331 -1.70 3.14 -40.58
CA ALA A 331 -1.74 4.59 -40.76
C ALA A 331 -0.97 5.22 -39.60
N ASN A 332 0.19 5.78 -39.94
CA ASN A 332 0.93 6.73 -39.10
C ASN A 332 0.05 7.98 -38.93
N ASP A 333 -0.04 8.49 -37.72
CA ASP A 333 0.50 9.82 -37.46
C ASP A 333 0.97 9.92 -36.02
N GLY A 334 2.23 10.33 -35.88
CA GLY A 334 2.89 10.47 -34.60
C GLY A 334 2.37 11.69 -33.85
N ASN A 335 2.23 11.53 -32.54
CA ASN A 335 2.40 12.64 -31.63
C ASN A 335 3.29 12.18 -30.48
N ALA A 336 4.39 12.92 -30.34
CA ALA A 336 5.37 12.79 -29.27
C ALA A 336 4.67 12.96 -27.91
N LEU A 337 5.14 12.18 -26.93
CA LEU A 337 4.82 12.39 -25.52
C LEU A 337 5.37 13.75 -25.09
N ASP A 338 4.48 14.73 -25.00
CA ASP A 338 4.73 16.04 -24.40
C ASP A 338 4.33 15.98 -22.92
N LEU A 339 5.32 15.80 -22.06
CA LEU A 339 5.18 15.92 -20.60
C LEU A 339 5.45 17.38 -20.22
N GLY A 340 4.46 18.24 -20.46
CA GLY A 340 4.44 19.66 -20.08
C GLY A 340 3.17 20.03 -19.29
N PRO A 341 3.22 21.07 -18.43
CA PRO A 341 2.27 21.26 -17.34
C PRO A 341 1.06 22.14 -17.71
N ASP A 342 -0.10 21.69 -17.25
CA ASP A 342 -1.32 22.42 -16.82
C ASP A 342 -2.54 21.55 -17.20
N ILE A 343 -3.67 21.44 -16.48
CA ILE A 343 -4.21 21.91 -15.20
C ILE A 343 -5.51 21.06 -15.01
N ALA A 344 -5.89 20.77 -13.76
CA ALA A 344 -7.25 20.42 -13.30
C ALA A 344 -8.21 19.73 -14.30
N GLY A 345 -8.22 18.39 -14.30
CA GLY A 345 -9.30 17.62 -14.88
C GLY A 345 -9.30 16.21 -14.31
N SER A 346 -10.43 15.77 -13.73
CA SER A 346 -10.65 14.37 -13.40
C SER A 346 -10.59 13.55 -14.71
N GLY A 347 -9.41 13.04 -15.03
CA GLY A 347 -9.15 12.29 -16.26
C GLY A 347 -9.53 10.82 -16.08
N LYS A 348 -10.30 10.28 -17.03
CA LYS A 348 -10.48 8.85 -17.19
C LYS A 348 -9.24 8.33 -17.93
N ASN A 349 -8.30 7.72 -17.20
CA ASN A 349 -7.14 7.05 -17.81
C ASN A 349 -7.55 5.61 -18.12
N GLU A 350 -8.10 5.41 -19.31
CA GLU A 350 -8.51 4.14 -19.96
C GLU A 350 -9.41 3.20 -19.10
N ASP A 351 -8.99 2.78 -17.91
CA ASP A 351 -9.72 1.98 -16.91
C ASP A 351 -9.69 2.53 -15.45
N LEU A 352 -8.89 3.54 -15.17
CA LEU A 352 -8.77 4.17 -13.85
C LEU A 352 -9.46 5.52 -13.80
N TYR A 353 -10.10 5.82 -12.67
CA TYR A 353 -10.68 7.13 -12.40
C TYR A 353 -9.94 7.80 -11.24
N VAL A 354 -9.63 9.09 -11.39
CA VAL A 354 -8.81 9.84 -10.43
C VAL A 354 -9.59 11.03 -9.88
N PHE A 355 -9.65 11.15 -8.55
CA PHE A 355 -10.06 12.38 -7.88
C PHE A 355 -8.84 13.17 -7.43
N THR A 356 -8.81 14.46 -7.73
CA THR A 356 -7.73 15.35 -7.29
C THR A 356 -8.19 16.14 -6.07
N LEU A 357 -7.38 16.11 -5.02
CA LEU A 357 -7.50 16.93 -3.83
C LEU A 357 -6.33 17.92 -3.83
N GLU A 358 -6.64 19.22 -3.84
CA GLU A 358 -5.63 20.26 -3.78
C GLU A 358 -5.31 20.65 -2.33
N HIS A 359 -4.13 21.23 -2.11
CA HIS A 359 -3.70 21.79 -0.83
C HIS A 359 -3.69 20.78 0.35
N VAL A 360 -3.32 19.53 0.09
CA VAL A 360 -3.28 18.49 1.12
C VAL A 360 -2.02 18.65 1.98
N THR A 361 -2.23 18.82 3.28
CA THR A 361 -1.16 18.86 4.29
C THR A 361 -1.40 17.77 5.33
N LEU A 362 -0.47 16.83 5.47
CA LEU A 362 -0.61 15.68 6.35
C LEU A 362 0.76 15.15 6.78
N LYS A 363 1.08 15.21 8.08
CA LYS A 363 2.35 14.67 8.58
C LYS A 363 2.33 13.14 8.62
N LYS A 364 3.51 12.54 8.63
CA LYS A 364 3.70 11.11 8.86
C LYS A 364 3.06 10.69 10.20
N GLY A 365 2.32 9.59 10.17
CA GLY A 365 1.54 9.06 11.28
C GLY A 365 0.14 9.70 11.44
N GLN A 366 -0.17 10.75 10.69
CA GLN A 366 -1.48 11.42 10.75
C GLN A 366 -2.49 10.78 9.79
N ARG A 367 -3.76 11.04 10.08
CA ARG A 367 -4.92 10.56 9.33
C ARG A 367 -5.84 11.73 9.06
N MET A 368 -6.38 11.81 7.85
CA MET A 368 -7.29 12.87 7.43
C MET A 368 -8.55 12.24 6.87
N VAL A 369 -9.71 12.81 7.21
CA VAL A 369 -10.99 12.47 6.57
C VAL A 369 -11.42 13.65 5.73
N VAL A 370 -11.62 13.44 4.43
CA VAL A 370 -12.01 14.49 3.49
C VAL A 370 -13.27 14.10 2.71
N PRO A 371 -14.17 15.05 2.46
CA PRO A 371 -15.21 14.87 1.45
C PRO A 371 -14.56 14.84 0.06
N VAL A 372 -14.97 13.88 -0.77
CA VAL A 372 -14.43 13.72 -2.13
C VAL A 372 -15.45 14.15 -3.17
N ALA A 373 -16.69 13.68 -3.02
CA ALA A 373 -17.75 13.97 -3.99
C ALA A 373 -19.15 13.78 -3.39
N GLU A 374 -20.13 14.44 -4.00
CA GLU A 374 -21.54 14.32 -3.67
C GLU A 374 -22.35 14.16 -4.96
N TYR A 375 -23.29 13.22 -4.97
CA TYR A 375 -24.11 12.89 -6.12
C TYR A 375 -25.58 12.79 -5.72
N GLU A 376 -26.46 13.21 -6.63
CA GLU A 376 -27.88 12.88 -6.57
C GLU A 376 -28.15 11.72 -7.52
N LEU A 377 -28.55 10.57 -6.97
CA LEU A 377 -28.78 9.34 -7.71
C LEU A 377 -30.22 8.87 -7.54
N LYS A 378 -30.72 8.15 -8.53
CA LYS A 378 -32.02 7.48 -8.46
C LYS A 378 -31.84 6.08 -7.92
N TYR A 379 -32.80 5.62 -7.13
CA TYR A 379 -32.84 4.25 -6.66
C TYR A 379 -34.25 3.69 -6.77
N ARG A 380 -34.36 2.36 -6.80
CA ARG A 380 -35.62 1.63 -6.68
C ARG A 380 -35.50 0.54 -5.62
N ASP A 381 -36.61 0.27 -4.94
CA ASP A 381 -36.71 -0.85 -4.01
C ASP A 381 -36.86 -2.17 -4.78
N VAL A 382 -36.03 -3.16 -4.44
CA VAL A 382 -36.05 -4.51 -5.01
C VAL A 382 -36.04 -5.52 -3.87
N PHE A 383 -36.91 -6.51 -3.95
CA PHE A 383 -37.01 -7.57 -2.95
C PHE A 383 -36.44 -8.85 -3.54
N VAL A 384 -35.31 -9.32 -3.01
CA VAL A 384 -34.58 -10.46 -3.58
C VAL A 384 -34.72 -11.66 -2.67
N LEU A 385 -35.20 -12.78 -3.22
CA LEU A 385 -35.24 -14.08 -2.55
C LEU A 385 -34.26 -15.03 -3.23
N ASP A 386 -33.20 -15.41 -2.54
CA ASP A 386 -32.29 -16.45 -3.01
C ASP A 386 -32.49 -17.73 -2.21
N LEU A 387 -32.91 -18.80 -2.88
CA LEU A 387 -33.23 -20.08 -2.27
C LEU A 387 -32.05 -21.05 -2.41
N PRO A 388 -31.27 -21.28 -1.33
CA PRO A 388 -30.15 -22.18 -1.39
C PRO A 388 -30.58 -23.62 -1.60
N PHE A 389 -29.67 -24.42 -2.16
CA PHE A 389 -29.78 -25.87 -2.20
C PHE A 389 -28.62 -26.47 -1.42
N GLY A 390 -28.83 -27.71 -1.00
CA GLY A 390 -27.81 -28.47 -0.31
C GLY A 390 -27.62 -29.83 -0.94
N PRO A 391 -26.76 -30.66 -0.33
CA PRO A 391 -26.33 -31.92 -0.90
C PRO A 391 -27.52 -32.87 -1.10
N PRO A 392 -27.41 -33.80 -2.08
CA PRO A 392 -28.46 -34.79 -2.32
C PRO A 392 -28.58 -35.71 -1.10
N PRO A 393 -29.77 -36.25 -0.78
CA PRO A 393 -30.00 -37.07 0.41
C PRO A 393 -29.01 -38.23 0.57
N GLU A 394 -28.57 -38.81 -0.54
CA GLU A 394 -27.70 -39.99 -0.60
C GLU A 394 -26.34 -39.74 0.07
N VAL A 395 -25.81 -38.50 0.02
CA VAL A 395 -24.50 -38.17 0.62
C VAL A 395 -24.61 -37.59 2.04
N ARG A 396 -25.82 -37.26 2.52
CA ARG A 396 -26.03 -36.63 3.84
C ARG A 396 -25.71 -37.54 5.02
N HIS A 397 -25.72 -38.85 4.83
CA HIS A 397 -25.52 -39.84 5.88
C HIS A 397 -24.12 -39.79 6.52
N ASN A 398 -23.12 -39.26 5.81
CA ASN A 398 -21.73 -39.21 6.27
C ASN A 398 -21.32 -37.87 6.90
N LEU A 399 -22.29 -36.98 7.17
CA LEU A 399 -22.02 -35.64 7.67
C LEU A 399 -21.74 -35.62 9.18
N ASN A 400 -20.66 -34.95 9.57
CA ASN A 400 -20.36 -34.70 10.98
C ASN A 400 -21.27 -33.59 11.57
N SER A 401 -21.29 -33.47 12.91
CA SER A 401 -22.18 -32.53 13.61
C SER A 401 -21.98 -31.05 13.21
N GLN A 402 -20.75 -30.65 12.86
CA GLN A 402 -20.48 -29.28 12.38
C GLN A 402 -21.04 -29.03 10.98
N GLN A 403 -20.91 -30.00 10.07
CA GLN A 403 -21.47 -29.92 8.72
C GLN A 403 -23.00 -29.92 8.75
N GLN A 404 -23.62 -30.73 9.62
CA GLN A 404 -25.06 -30.72 9.83
C GLN A 404 -25.56 -29.36 10.32
N THR A 405 -24.85 -28.74 11.28
CA THR A 405 -25.18 -27.40 11.78
C THR A 405 -25.10 -26.34 10.68
N LYS A 406 -24.06 -26.38 9.84
CA LYS A 406 -23.90 -25.46 8.70
C LYS A 406 -24.99 -25.63 7.65
N LEU A 407 -25.44 -26.85 7.38
CA LEU A 407 -26.58 -27.10 6.49
C LEU A 407 -27.90 -26.65 7.11
N ALA A 408 -28.10 -26.87 8.41
CA ALA A 408 -29.28 -26.37 9.12
C ALA A 408 -29.36 -24.84 9.08
N GLN A 409 -28.21 -24.14 9.20
CA GLN A 409 -28.12 -22.69 9.00
C GLN A 409 -28.45 -22.27 7.56
N LEU A 410 -27.93 -23.00 6.57
CA LEU A 410 -28.23 -22.74 5.16
C LEU A 410 -29.73 -22.88 4.84
N TYR A 411 -30.40 -23.84 5.47
CA TYR A 411 -31.84 -24.07 5.32
C TYR A 411 -32.70 -23.30 6.31
N HIS A 412 -32.09 -22.52 7.22
CA HIS A 412 -32.85 -21.73 8.18
C HIS A 412 -33.66 -20.69 7.39
N SER A 413 -34.98 -20.79 7.50
CA SER A 413 -36.04 -20.07 6.76
C SER A 413 -35.51 -19.06 5.73
N PRO A 414 -35.65 -19.33 4.42
CA PRO A 414 -35.21 -18.38 3.41
C PRO A 414 -35.94 -17.05 3.60
N LYS A 415 -35.17 -15.96 3.61
CA LYS A 415 -35.70 -14.61 3.84
C LYS A 415 -35.63 -13.82 2.56
N VAL A 416 -36.68 -13.07 2.29
CA VAL A 416 -36.64 -12.04 1.27
C VAL A 416 -35.80 -10.88 1.79
N MET A 417 -34.79 -10.47 1.03
CA MET A 417 -33.94 -9.33 1.37
C MET A 417 -34.44 -8.09 0.66
N HIS A 418 -34.70 -7.03 1.43
CA HIS A 418 -35.01 -5.72 0.88
C HIS A 418 -33.70 -5.02 0.52
N LYS A 419 -33.55 -4.69 -0.77
CA LYS A 419 -32.40 -3.99 -1.32
C LYS A 419 -32.84 -2.71 -2.00
N ILE A 420 -31.95 -1.72 -2.06
CA ILE A 420 -32.08 -0.59 -2.97
C ILE A 420 -31.15 -0.82 -4.16
N ARG A 421 -31.71 -0.80 -5.36
CA ARG A 421 -30.94 -0.81 -6.61
C ARG A 421 -30.67 0.64 -7.00
N LEU A 422 -29.42 1.06 -6.84
CA LEU A 422 -28.94 2.40 -7.11
C LEU A 422 -28.44 2.48 -8.56
N ALA A 423 -28.97 3.41 -9.34
CA ALA A 423 -28.51 3.65 -10.70
C ALA A 423 -27.37 4.68 -10.68
N ASN A 424 -26.20 4.31 -11.18
CA ASN A 424 -25.06 5.22 -11.29
C ASN A 424 -25.17 6.10 -12.54
N ASN A 425 -25.91 7.20 -12.41
CA ASN A 425 -26.02 8.23 -13.44
C ASN A 425 -25.00 9.38 -13.26
N ALA A 426 -24.03 9.23 -12.34
CA ALA A 426 -22.98 10.22 -12.13
C ALA A 426 -21.94 10.17 -13.27
N LYS A 427 -21.06 11.17 -13.32
CA LYS A 427 -19.95 11.25 -14.30
C LYS A 427 -18.78 10.30 -14.00
N CYS A 428 -18.81 9.61 -12.86
CA CYS A 428 -17.72 8.78 -12.37
C CYS A 428 -18.22 7.42 -11.86
N PRO A 429 -17.38 6.38 -11.85
CA PRO A 429 -17.75 5.09 -11.27
C PRO A 429 -17.91 5.19 -9.75
N LEU A 430 -18.82 4.40 -9.18
CA LEU A 430 -18.87 4.14 -7.74
C LEU A 430 -17.82 3.08 -7.39
N THR A 431 -17.01 3.33 -6.38
CA THR A 431 -15.95 2.41 -5.94
C THR A 431 -16.48 1.44 -4.88
N THR A 432 -15.93 0.24 -4.79
CA THR A 432 -16.29 -0.69 -3.70
C THR A 432 -15.90 -0.11 -2.35
N ALA A 433 -16.86 0.07 -1.45
CA ALA A 433 -16.66 0.68 -0.14
C ALA A 433 -17.84 0.44 0.82
N PRO A 434 -17.63 0.50 2.15
CA PRO A 434 -18.73 0.53 3.11
C PRO A 434 -19.66 1.72 2.87
N ALA A 435 -20.97 1.48 2.97
CA ALA A 435 -22.00 2.49 2.77
C ALA A 435 -22.96 2.55 3.97
N LEU A 436 -22.99 3.69 4.65
CA LEU A 436 -23.98 3.99 5.68
C LEU A 436 -25.25 4.52 5.01
N ILE A 437 -26.39 3.88 5.27
CA ILE A 437 -27.67 4.23 4.65
C ILE A 437 -28.57 4.86 5.70
N LEU A 438 -29.02 6.08 5.41
CA LEU A 438 -29.91 6.87 6.25
C LEU A 438 -31.21 7.19 5.52
N ARG A 439 -32.30 7.30 6.27
CA ARG A 439 -33.57 7.84 5.78
C ARG A 439 -34.05 8.89 6.77
N GLN A 440 -34.31 10.10 6.29
CA GLN A 440 -34.74 11.22 7.13
C GLN A 440 -33.82 11.42 8.37
N GLY A 441 -32.50 11.28 8.17
CA GLY A 441 -31.50 11.43 9.23
C GLY A 441 -31.37 10.26 10.20
N ARG A 442 -32.13 9.17 10.05
CA ARG A 442 -32.03 7.96 10.86
C ARG A 442 -31.26 6.87 10.12
N ILE A 443 -30.34 6.21 10.81
CA ILE A 443 -29.60 5.07 10.26
C ILE A 443 -30.59 3.91 10.07
N ILE A 444 -30.60 3.33 8.88
CA ILE A 444 -31.40 2.13 8.56
C ILE A 444 -30.50 0.91 8.43
N ALA A 445 -29.37 1.04 7.75
CA ALA A 445 -28.50 -0.08 7.43
C ALA A 445 -27.06 0.36 7.19
N GLN A 446 -26.15 -0.61 7.24
CA GLN A 446 -24.80 -0.47 6.71
C GLN A 446 -24.57 -1.61 5.72
N GLY A 447 -24.31 -1.25 4.47
CA GLY A 447 -24.05 -2.18 3.38
C GLY A 447 -22.63 -2.03 2.82
N MET A 448 -22.35 -2.82 1.79
CA MET A 448 -21.13 -2.72 0.98
C MET A 448 -21.52 -2.29 -0.43
N MET A 449 -21.10 -1.09 -0.85
CA MET A 449 -21.16 -0.68 -2.25
C MET A 449 -20.22 -1.56 -3.06
N THR A 450 -20.66 -2.00 -4.25
CA THR A 450 -19.81 -2.67 -5.22
C THR A 450 -19.37 -1.70 -6.32
N TYR A 451 -18.28 -2.03 -7.01
CA TYR A 451 -17.84 -1.25 -8.16
C TYR A 451 -18.99 -1.13 -9.17
N THR A 452 -19.41 0.10 -9.46
CA THR A 452 -20.52 0.39 -10.36
C THR A 452 -20.04 1.37 -11.43
N ALA A 453 -19.86 0.88 -12.66
CA ALA A 453 -19.51 1.73 -13.80
C ALA A 453 -20.59 2.80 -14.06
N VAL A 454 -20.23 3.86 -14.78
CA VAL A 454 -21.19 4.87 -15.23
C VAL A 454 -22.25 4.21 -16.12
N GLY A 455 -23.53 4.46 -15.83
CA GLY A 455 -24.67 3.84 -16.51
C GLY A 455 -25.05 2.44 -15.99
N ALA A 456 -24.27 1.86 -15.08
CA ALA A 456 -24.61 0.59 -14.43
C ALA A 456 -25.43 0.81 -13.15
N SER A 457 -25.90 -0.27 -12.54
CA SER A 457 -26.60 -0.25 -11.25
C SER A 457 -25.95 -1.20 -10.25
N SER A 458 -26.09 -0.90 -8.96
CA SER A 458 -25.66 -1.77 -7.88
C SER A 458 -26.73 -1.91 -6.81
N ASP A 459 -26.73 -3.06 -6.16
CA ASP A 459 -27.68 -3.39 -5.10
C ASP A 459 -27.02 -3.18 -3.73
N LEU A 460 -27.68 -2.40 -2.87
CA LEU A 460 -27.33 -2.25 -1.47
C LEU A 460 -28.41 -2.91 -0.61
N GLU A 461 -27.99 -3.85 0.22
CA GLU A 461 -28.88 -4.54 1.13
C GLU A 461 -29.27 -3.65 2.32
N LEU A 462 -30.56 -3.63 2.65
CA LEU A 462 -31.09 -2.90 3.81
C LEU A 462 -31.37 -3.83 4.98
N THR A 463 -32.32 -4.75 4.81
CA THR A 463 -32.79 -5.63 5.87
C THR A 463 -33.57 -6.82 5.31
N ALA A 464 -33.87 -7.81 6.14
CA ALA A 464 -34.82 -8.86 5.80
C ALA A 464 -36.26 -8.32 5.82
N ALA A 465 -36.99 -8.52 4.72
CA ALA A 465 -38.40 -8.18 4.60
C ALA A 465 -39.26 -9.24 5.28
N VAL A 466 -39.37 -9.17 6.61
CA VAL A 466 -40.13 -10.12 7.44
C VAL A 466 -41.63 -10.17 7.11
N ASP A 467 -42.17 -9.10 6.50
CA ASP A 467 -43.57 -9.01 6.07
C ASP A 467 -43.86 -9.77 4.77
N ILE A 468 -42.84 -10.38 4.15
CA ILE A 468 -43.02 -11.26 2.99
C ILE A 468 -42.78 -12.69 3.46
N ALA A 469 -43.87 -13.42 3.69
CA ALA A 469 -43.80 -14.79 4.13
C ALA A 469 -43.37 -15.70 2.98
N VAL A 470 -42.41 -16.57 3.25
CA VAL A 470 -41.87 -17.55 2.30
C VAL A 470 -42.11 -18.94 2.86
N ASP A 471 -42.91 -19.74 2.14
CA ASP A 471 -43.02 -21.18 2.38
C ASP A 471 -42.50 -21.92 1.15
N LYS A 472 -41.73 -22.98 1.39
CA LYS A 472 -41.04 -23.72 0.33
C LYS A 472 -41.05 -25.21 0.63
N LEU A 473 -41.62 -25.97 -0.31
CA LEU A 473 -41.73 -27.41 -0.22
C LEU A 473 -41.10 -28.05 -1.46
N ASP A 474 -40.12 -28.94 -1.24
CA ASP A 474 -39.55 -29.79 -2.29
C ASP A 474 -39.97 -31.24 -2.01
N LYS A 475 -40.59 -31.90 -2.99
CA LYS A 475 -41.06 -33.28 -2.86
C LYS A 475 -40.59 -34.13 -4.04
N GLU A 476 -40.05 -35.30 -3.75
CA GLU A 476 -39.83 -36.34 -4.76
C GLU A 476 -41.17 -36.94 -5.17
N THR A 477 -41.51 -36.85 -6.45
CA THR A 477 -42.80 -37.28 -6.99
C THR A 477 -42.74 -38.67 -7.60
N ASP A 478 -41.60 -39.03 -8.18
CA ASP A 478 -41.40 -40.33 -8.79
C ASP A 478 -39.91 -40.71 -8.82
N ARG A 479 -39.61 -42.01 -8.80
CA ARG A 479 -38.25 -42.54 -8.95
C ARG A 479 -38.26 -43.68 -9.95
N ILE A 480 -37.67 -43.43 -11.10
CA ILE A 480 -37.58 -44.41 -12.18
C ILE A 480 -36.27 -45.20 -12.00
N PRO A 481 -36.33 -46.49 -11.60
CA PRO A 481 -35.13 -47.33 -11.54
C PRO A 481 -34.59 -47.59 -12.95
N ASP A 482 -33.26 -47.73 -13.06
CA ASP A 482 -32.56 -48.11 -14.28
C ASP A 482 -32.87 -47.21 -15.52
N ALA A 483 -33.15 -45.93 -15.26
CA ALA A 483 -33.53 -44.92 -16.25
C ALA A 483 -32.43 -44.61 -17.28
N ALA A 484 -31.16 -44.83 -16.93
CA ALA A 484 -30.04 -44.72 -17.87
C ALA A 484 -28.96 -45.79 -17.60
N LYS A 485 -28.20 -46.12 -18.65
CA LYS A 485 -27.05 -47.04 -18.59
C LYS A 485 -25.82 -46.36 -19.17
N TRP A 486 -24.73 -46.35 -18.42
CA TRP A 486 -23.44 -45.80 -18.85
C TRP A 486 -22.31 -46.43 -18.05
N ASP A 487 -21.17 -46.69 -18.70
CA ASP A 487 -19.98 -47.27 -18.07
C ASP A 487 -20.26 -48.55 -17.24
N ASN A 488 -21.11 -49.45 -17.76
CA ASN A 488 -21.60 -50.67 -17.10
C ASN A 488 -22.38 -50.46 -15.79
N TYR A 489 -22.81 -49.24 -15.49
CA TYR A 489 -23.67 -48.93 -14.34
C TYR A 489 -25.06 -48.51 -14.78
N THR A 490 -26.04 -48.75 -13.90
CA THR A 490 -27.39 -48.24 -14.05
C THR A 490 -27.62 -47.05 -13.13
N TYR A 491 -28.38 -46.09 -13.63
CA TYR A 491 -28.66 -44.84 -12.97
C TYR A 491 -30.17 -44.70 -12.81
N ALA A 492 -30.62 -44.47 -11.56
CA ALA A 492 -32.00 -44.14 -11.27
C ALA A 492 -32.23 -42.65 -11.52
N ARG A 493 -33.40 -42.29 -12.04
CA ARG A 493 -33.84 -40.90 -12.20
C ARG A 493 -34.85 -40.57 -11.11
N SER A 494 -34.51 -39.62 -10.24
CA SER A 494 -35.44 -39.08 -9.25
C SER A 494 -36.08 -37.82 -9.82
N ASN A 495 -37.40 -37.82 -9.95
CA ASN A 495 -38.20 -36.69 -10.38
C ASN A 495 -38.73 -35.95 -9.15
N LEU A 496 -38.57 -34.63 -9.11
CA LEU A 496 -38.95 -33.78 -8.00
C LEU A 496 -39.82 -32.62 -8.47
N THR A 497 -40.71 -32.19 -7.59
CA THR A 497 -41.54 -30.99 -7.77
C THR A 497 -41.37 -30.11 -6.56
N GLY A 498 -41.16 -28.83 -6.81
CA GLY A 498 -40.93 -27.81 -5.80
C GLY A 498 -41.95 -26.71 -5.94
N THR A 499 -42.43 -26.23 -4.80
CA THR A 499 -43.43 -25.17 -4.71
C THR A 499 -42.90 -24.09 -3.76
N ILE A 500 -43.00 -22.83 -4.18
CA ILE A 500 -42.66 -21.66 -3.38
C ILE A 500 -43.91 -20.80 -3.25
N HIS A 501 -44.40 -20.63 -2.03
CA HIS A 501 -45.49 -19.70 -1.71
C HIS A 501 -44.91 -18.42 -1.15
N LEU A 502 -45.24 -17.29 -1.79
CA LEU A 502 -44.84 -15.95 -1.32
C LEU A 502 -46.09 -15.16 -1.01
N THR A 503 -46.21 -14.68 0.22
CA THR A 503 -47.34 -13.84 0.63
C THR A 503 -46.86 -12.46 1.06
N ASN A 504 -47.39 -11.41 0.45
CA ASN A 504 -47.07 -10.03 0.80
C ASN A 504 -48.03 -9.51 1.87
N HIS A 505 -47.55 -9.34 3.10
CA HIS A 505 -48.33 -8.73 4.20
C HIS A 505 -48.15 -7.22 4.31
N ARG A 506 -47.40 -6.59 3.39
CA ARG A 506 -47.18 -5.13 3.36
C ARG A 506 -48.38 -4.41 2.76
N SER A 507 -48.47 -3.12 3.02
CA SER A 507 -49.47 -2.22 2.43
C SER A 507 -49.20 -1.87 0.97
N ASP A 508 -47.97 -2.10 0.51
CA ASP A 508 -47.49 -1.64 -0.80
C ASP A 508 -47.17 -2.84 -1.69
N THR A 509 -47.31 -2.65 -3.01
CA THR A 509 -46.91 -3.64 -4.00
C THR A 509 -45.39 -3.78 -4.04
N VAL A 510 -44.88 -5.00 -4.13
CA VAL A 510 -43.44 -5.29 -4.14
C VAL A 510 -43.02 -5.96 -5.45
N ASN A 511 -41.85 -5.56 -5.97
CA ASN A 511 -41.18 -6.24 -7.07
C ASN A 511 -40.22 -7.28 -6.51
N LEU A 512 -40.49 -8.55 -6.80
CA LEU A 512 -39.72 -9.69 -6.30
C LEU A 512 -38.83 -10.27 -7.39
N GLU A 513 -37.55 -10.43 -7.09
CA GLU A 513 -36.58 -11.20 -7.87
C GLU A 513 -36.29 -12.50 -7.09
N ILE A 514 -36.78 -13.64 -7.60
CA ILE A 514 -36.61 -14.94 -6.95
C ILE A 514 -35.60 -15.76 -7.74
N ARG A 515 -34.60 -16.30 -7.05
CA ARG A 515 -33.63 -17.23 -7.62
C ARG A 515 -33.69 -18.56 -6.87
N ARG A 516 -33.90 -19.64 -7.61
CA ARG A 516 -33.85 -21.01 -7.09
C ARG A 516 -32.80 -21.80 -7.86
N SER A 517 -31.80 -22.32 -7.17
CA SER A 517 -30.84 -23.27 -7.77
C SER A 517 -31.08 -24.68 -7.23
N VAL A 518 -31.00 -25.72 -8.07
CA VAL A 518 -31.26 -27.13 -7.74
C VAL A 518 -30.18 -28.05 -8.29
N LEU A 519 -30.04 -29.24 -7.70
CA LEU A 519 -29.20 -30.30 -8.26
C LEU A 519 -29.96 -31.04 -9.35
N GLY A 520 -29.37 -31.15 -10.53
CA GLY A 520 -29.96 -31.79 -11.69
C GLY A 520 -30.50 -30.82 -12.73
N HIS A 521 -31.38 -31.31 -13.59
CA HIS A 521 -31.95 -30.58 -14.70
C HIS A 521 -33.36 -30.12 -14.36
N VAL A 522 -33.60 -28.82 -14.43
CA VAL A 522 -34.96 -28.27 -14.38
C VAL A 522 -35.70 -28.63 -15.66
N ASP A 523 -36.85 -29.27 -15.52
CA ASP A 523 -37.73 -29.71 -16.60
C ASP A 523 -38.76 -28.63 -16.97
N SER A 524 -39.28 -27.90 -15.97
CA SER A 524 -40.26 -26.82 -16.20
C SER A 524 -40.34 -25.87 -15.00
N ALA A 525 -40.83 -24.65 -15.26
CA ALA A 525 -41.11 -23.62 -14.26
C ALA A 525 -42.40 -22.88 -14.64
N SER A 526 -43.23 -22.58 -13.65
CA SER A 526 -44.42 -21.73 -13.80
C SER A 526 -44.04 -20.25 -13.94
N HIS A 527 -45.03 -19.40 -14.25
CA HIS A 527 -44.89 -17.93 -14.27
C HIS A 527 -43.73 -17.42 -15.14
N GLU A 528 -43.52 -18.05 -16.30
CA GLU A 528 -42.47 -17.69 -17.26
C GLU A 528 -41.06 -17.65 -16.65
N GLY A 529 -40.80 -18.45 -15.62
CA GLY A 529 -39.48 -18.54 -14.98
C GLY A 529 -38.38 -18.91 -15.97
N SER A 530 -37.32 -18.12 -16.01
CA SER A 530 -36.16 -18.36 -16.88
C SER A 530 -35.33 -19.52 -16.33
N ILE A 531 -35.11 -20.54 -17.15
CA ILE A 531 -34.39 -21.77 -16.78
C ILE A 531 -32.99 -21.78 -17.40
N GLU A 532 -31.99 -22.01 -16.57
CA GLU A 532 -30.59 -22.17 -16.97
C GLU A 532 -30.02 -23.47 -16.37
N HIS A 533 -29.18 -24.19 -17.12
CA HIS A 533 -28.43 -25.34 -16.60
C HIS A 533 -26.94 -25.03 -16.61
N LEU A 534 -26.34 -25.02 -15.43
CA LEU A 534 -24.95 -24.63 -15.23
C LEU A 534 -24.06 -25.87 -15.05
N GLY A 535 -22.78 -25.78 -15.49
CA GLY A 535 -21.74 -26.77 -15.18
C GLY A 535 -21.41 -27.83 -16.24
N ARG A 536 -22.00 -27.78 -17.44
CA ARG A 536 -21.70 -28.74 -18.54
C ARG A 536 -20.68 -28.26 -19.57
N HIS A 537 -20.47 -26.95 -19.67
CA HIS A 537 -19.54 -26.28 -20.59
C HIS A 537 -18.78 -25.16 -19.86
N GLU A 538 -17.81 -24.50 -20.53
CA GLU A 538 -17.13 -23.31 -20.01
C GLU A 538 -18.17 -22.27 -19.56
N GLY A 539 -18.24 -22.02 -18.26
CA GLY A 539 -19.30 -21.23 -17.65
C GLY A 539 -19.15 -21.14 -16.13
N GLY A 540 -19.94 -20.27 -15.50
CA GLY A 540 -19.74 -19.75 -14.14
C GLY A 540 -19.55 -20.76 -13.00
N TRP A 541 -19.74 -22.06 -13.21
CA TRP A 541 -19.55 -23.13 -12.21
C TRP A 541 -18.17 -23.79 -12.18
N MET A 542 -17.29 -23.45 -13.14
CA MET A 542 -15.86 -23.76 -13.05
C MET A 542 -15.10 -22.81 -12.11
N ASP A 543 -15.68 -21.66 -11.77
CA ASP A 543 -15.15 -20.77 -10.73
C ASP A 543 -15.35 -21.41 -9.33
N PRO A 544 -14.26 -21.61 -8.54
CA PRO A 544 -14.33 -22.10 -7.17
C PRO A 544 -15.28 -21.29 -6.27
N ASN A 545 -15.46 -19.99 -6.53
CA ASN A 545 -16.32 -19.11 -5.74
C ASN A 545 -17.82 -19.23 -6.06
N SER A 546 -18.16 -19.87 -7.18
CA SER A 546 -19.56 -20.07 -7.58
C SER A 546 -20.18 -21.35 -7.02
N ARG A 547 -19.37 -22.20 -6.40
CA ARG A 547 -19.82 -23.45 -5.79
C ARG A 547 -20.30 -23.19 -4.36
N PRO A 548 -21.39 -23.85 -3.92
CA PRO A 548 -21.79 -23.82 -2.52
C PRO A 548 -20.63 -24.24 -1.62
N PHE A 549 -20.51 -23.62 -0.44
CA PHE A 549 -19.43 -23.91 0.52
C PHE A 549 -19.30 -25.40 0.89
N TRP A 550 -20.38 -26.16 0.74
CA TRP A 550 -20.45 -27.60 1.02
C TRP A 550 -20.06 -28.49 -0.17
N TRP A 551 -19.95 -27.92 -1.38
CA TRP A 551 -19.69 -28.69 -2.61
C TRP A 551 -18.39 -29.49 -2.52
N GLY A 552 -17.35 -28.92 -1.90
CA GLY A 552 -16.04 -29.55 -1.70
C GLY A 552 -15.98 -30.57 -0.56
N TRP A 553 -17.06 -30.78 0.21
CA TRP A 553 -17.08 -31.81 1.25
C TRP A 553 -17.10 -33.23 0.68
N TYR A 554 -17.40 -33.37 -0.60
CA TYR A 554 -17.53 -34.64 -1.29
C TYR A 554 -16.64 -34.67 -2.52
N ASN A 555 -16.03 -35.82 -2.77
CA ASN A 555 -15.37 -36.08 -4.04
C ASN A 555 -16.44 -36.54 -5.04
N TRP A 556 -16.94 -35.60 -5.84
CA TRP A 556 -17.97 -35.88 -6.82
C TRP A 556 -17.45 -36.82 -7.90
N PRO A 557 -18.09 -37.99 -8.09
CA PRO A 557 -17.64 -38.94 -9.08
C PRO A 557 -17.83 -38.37 -10.49
N TYR A 558 -16.96 -38.73 -11.42
CA TYR A 558 -17.00 -38.19 -12.79
C TYR A 558 -18.36 -38.40 -13.48
N TRP A 559 -19.04 -39.52 -13.22
CA TRP A 559 -20.38 -39.79 -13.74
C TRP A 559 -21.42 -38.74 -13.32
N TRP A 560 -21.25 -38.09 -12.16
CA TRP A 560 -22.18 -37.05 -11.69
C TRP A 560 -22.25 -35.92 -12.70
N TYR A 561 -21.10 -35.47 -13.19
CA TYR A 561 -21.01 -34.39 -14.19
C TYR A 561 -21.48 -34.82 -15.59
N HIS A 562 -21.49 -36.13 -15.87
CA HIS A 562 -22.03 -36.66 -17.12
C HIS A 562 -23.56 -36.54 -17.18
N PHE A 563 -24.22 -36.89 -16.07
CA PHE A 563 -25.69 -36.98 -16.00
C PHE A 563 -26.36 -35.75 -15.39
N ASN A 564 -25.73 -35.05 -14.47
CA ASN A 564 -26.34 -33.98 -13.68
C ASN A 564 -25.69 -32.63 -13.97
N ALA A 565 -26.53 -31.60 -13.99
CA ALA A 565 -26.14 -30.20 -14.00
C ALA A 565 -26.55 -29.53 -12.68
N VAL A 566 -26.32 -28.22 -12.57
CA VAL A 566 -27.01 -27.38 -11.59
C VAL A 566 -28.02 -26.53 -12.32
N GLY A 567 -29.30 -26.88 -12.17
CA GLY A 567 -30.39 -26.09 -12.72
C GLY A 567 -30.64 -24.84 -11.89
N ARG A 568 -30.91 -23.71 -12.55
CA ARG A 568 -31.32 -22.46 -11.92
C ARG A 568 -32.60 -21.99 -12.58
N VAL A 569 -33.52 -21.53 -11.75
CA VAL A 569 -34.75 -20.86 -12.18
C VAL A 569 -34.77 -19.46 -11.58
N THR A 570 -35.08 -18.48 -12.41
CA THR A 570 -35.22 -17.07 -11.99
C THR A 570 -36.61 -16.57 -12.35
N TRP A 571 -37.28 -15.92 -11.40
CA TRP A 571 -38.58 -15.27 -11.60
C TRP A 571 -38.48 -13.79 -11.24
N GLU A 572 -39.18 -12.98 -12.02
CA GLU A 572 -39.49 -11.58 -11.69
C GLU A 572 -41.01 -11.46 -11.61
N CYS A 573 -41.54 -11.04 -10.46
CA CYS A 573 -42.98 -10.88 -10.30
C CYS A 573 -43.36 -9.70 -9.41
N GLU A 574 -44.50 -9.09 -9.72
CA GLU A 574 -45.10 -8.03 -8.93
C GLU A 574 -46.14 -8.63 -7.98
N LEU A 575 -45.95 -8.47 -6.66
CA LEU A 575 -46.83 -9.05 -5.64
C LEU A 575 -47.59 -7.96 -4.89
N LYS A 576 -48.89 -7.86 -5.18
CA LYS A 576 -49.81 -6.88 -4.58
C LYS A 576 -50.03 -7.14 -3.07
N PRO A 577 -50.41 -6.11 -2.29
CA PRO A 577 -50.76 -6.23 -0.88
C PRO A 577 -51.78 -7.34 -0.60
N GLY A 578 -51.49 -8.19 0.39
CA GLY A 578 -52.35 -9.28 0.82
C GLY A 578 -52.52 -10.42 -0.19
N LYS A 579 -51.75 -10.42 -1.30
CA LYS A 579 -51.78 -11.50 -2.29
C LYS A 579 -50.69 -12.53 -2.03
N THR A 580 -50.99 -13.74 -2.47
CA THR A 580 -50.08 -14.87 -2.49
C THR A 580 -49.82 -15.28 -3.94
N VAL A 581 -48.56 -15.52 -4.27
CA VAL A 581 -48.15 -16.15 -5.52
C VAL A 581 -47.55 -17.52 -5.22
N GLU A 582 -47.85 -18.48 -6.08
CA GLU A 582 -47.35 -19.85 -6.01
C GLU A 582 -46.47 -20.12 -7.23
N LEU A 583 -45.18 -20.38 -6.99
CA LEU A 583 -44.22 -20.71 -8.03
C LEU A 583 -43.93 -22.21 -7.98
N GLU A 584 -44.44 -22.95 -8.96
CA GLU A 584 -44.13 -24.36 -9.17
C GLU A 584 -42.93 -24.53 -10.12
N TYR A 585 -42.05 -25.47 -9.82
CA TYR A 585 -40.97 -25.92 -10.70
C TYR A 585 -40.74 -27.43 -10.58
N LYS A 586 -40.33 -28.06 -11.69
CA LYS A 586 -40.03 -29.50 -11.76
C LYS A 586 -38.60 -29.70 -12.20
N TRP A 587 -37.91 -30.66 -11.58
CA TRP A 587 -36.57 -31.02 -11.96
C TRP A 587 -36.30 -32.48 -11.67
N HIS A 588 -35.24 -33.01 -12.26
CA HIS A 588 -34.78 -34.36 -11.99
C HIS A 588 -33.27 -34.42 -11.85
N TYR A 589 -32.79 -35.42 -11.12
CA TYR A 589 -31.38 -35.78 -11.11
C TYR A 589 -31.22 -37.29 -11.20
N PHE A 590 -30.06 -37.72 -11.67
CA PHE A 590 -29.66 -39.11 -11.74
C PHE A 590 -28.76 -39.46 -10.56
N TRP A 591 -28.97 -40.64 -9.99
CA TRP A 591 -28.07 -41.21 -9.00
C TRP A 591 -27.70 -42.63 -9.39
N ARG A 592 -26.43 -43.00 -9.19
CA ARG A 592 -25.95 -44.36 -9.46
C ARG A 592 -26.51 -45.32 -8.41
N ARG A 593 -27.06 -46.44 -8.89
CA ARG A 593 -27.57 -47.50 -8.02
C ARG A 593 -26.45 -48.37 -7.45
#